data_AF-A0A418W8Q2-F1
#
_entry.id   AF-A0A418W8Q2-F1
#
_cell.length_a   1.000
_cell.length_b   1.000
_cell.length_c   1.000
_cell.angle_alpha   90.00
_cell.angle_beta   90.00
_cell.angle_gamma   90.00
#
_symmetry.space_group_name_H-M   'P 1'
#
loop_
_entity.id
_entity.type
_entity.pdbx_description
1 polymer ?
#
loop_
_entity_poly.entity_id
_entity_poly.type
_entity_poly.pdbx_seq_one_letter_code
_entity_poly.pdbx_strand_id
1 'polypeptide(L)' 'MFGISIVGALIALVVGSLAAMLAGAAVGIAIGGKALGKELAAFMGSFYGPLAGAPGIVIGLAALSVIG' A
#
# COMPACT_ATOMS: atom_id res chain seq x y z
N MET A 1 -25.32 2.51 -7.11
CA MET A 1 -24.58 3.58 -6.40
C MET A 1 -24.15 3.01 -5.06
N PHE A 2 -22.85 2.82 -4.84
CA PHE A 2 -22.34 2.33 -3.57
C PHE A 2 -22.85 3.22 -2.44
N GLY A 3 -23.59 2.64 -1.48
CA GLY A 3 -24.16 3.36 -0.33
C GLY A 3 -23.11 3.71 0.73
N ILE A 4 -21.90 4.11 0.31
CA ILE A 4 -20.82 4.50 1.21
C ILE A 4 -20.88 6.01 1.41
N SER A 5 -20.90 6.46 2.66
CA SER A 5 -20.81 7.88 2.97
C SER A 5 -19.41 8.40 2.63
N ILE A 6 -19.26 9.72 2.42
CA ILE A 6 -17.94 10.34 2.18
C ILE A 6 -16.94 9.99 3.30
N VAL A 7 -17.42 9.92 4.54
CA VAL A 7 -16.63 9.49 5.70
C VAL A 7 -16.18 8.04 5.55
N GLY A 8 -17.09 7.15 5.13
CA GLY A 8 -16.76 5.74 4.85
C GLY A 8 -15.73 5.58 3.73
N ALA A 9 -15.83 6.37 2.65
CA ALA A 9 -14.86 6.37 1.57
C ALA A 9 -13.46 6.85 2.02
N LEU A 10 -13.40 7.90 2.84
CA LEU A 10 -12.14 8.39 3.40
C LEU A 10 -11.49 7.38 4.33
N ILE A 11 -12.28 6.71 5.19
CA ILE A 11 -11.78 5.64 6.05
C ILE A 11 -11.23 4.50 5.19
N ALA A 12 -11.96 4.05 4.17
CA ALA A 12 -11.51 3.00 3.28
C ALA A 12 -10.21 3.37 2.55
N LEU A 13 -10.08 4.62 2.10
CA LEU A 13 -8.85 5.12 1.47
C LEU A 13 -7.67 5.09 2.44
N VAL A 14 -7.84 5.58 3.67
CA VAL A 14 -6.77 5.58 4.68
C VAL A 14 -6.37 4.16 5.04
N VAL A 15 -7.33 3.28 5.34
CA VAL A 15 -7.07 1.89 5.72
C VAL A 15 -6.42 1.12 4.58
N GLY A 16 -6.92 1.28 3.34
CA GLY A 16 -6.34 0.65 2.16
C GLY A 16 -4.92 1.11 1.87
N SER A 17 -4.66 2.41 2.02
CA SER A 17 -3.31 2.99 1.86
C SER A 17 -2.34 2.44 2.90
N LEU A 18 -2.74 2.37 4.17
CA LEU A 18 -1.94 1.79 5.24
C LEU A 18 -1.67 0.29 4.99
N ALA A 19 -2.68 -0.46 4.57
CA ALA A 19 -2.53 -1.87 4.24
C ALA A 19 -1.55 -2.09 3.08
N ALA A 20 -1.65 -1.28 2.01
CA ALA A 20 -0.73 -1.33 0.89
C ALA A 20 0.71 -1.00 1.31
N MET A 21 0.88 0.01 2.18
CA MET A 21 2.20 0.38 2.70
C MET A 21 2.81 -0.71 3.58
N LEU A 22 2.02 -1.33 4.45
CA LEU A 22 2.50 -2.44 5.29
C LEU A 22 2.84 -3.67 4.45
N ALA A 23 2.03 -3.98 3.44
CA ALA A 23 2.31 -5.08 2.52
C ALA A 23 3.61 -4.84 1.73
N GLY A 24 3.78 -3.64 1.17
CA GLY A 24 5.01 -3.25 0.47
C GLY A 24 6.24 -3.32 1.37
N ALA A 25 6.13 -2.81 2.60
CA ALA A 25 7.23 -2.85 3.57
C ALA A 25 7.60 -4.29 3.96
N ALA A 26 6.62 -5.15 4.23
CA ALA A 26 6.86 -6.55 4.57
C ALA A 26 7.58 -7.30 3.44
N VAL A 27 7.14 -7.09 2.18
CA VAL A 27 7.78 -7.68 1.00
C VAL A 27 9.19 -7.13 0.81
N GLY A 28 9.39 -5.81 0.96
CA GLY A 28 10.70 -5.17 0.88
C GLY A 28 11.69 -5.71 1.92
N ILE A 29 11.25 -5.93 3.17
CA ILE A 29 12.06 -6.56 4.22
C ILE A 29 12.40 -8.00 3.85
N ALA A 30 11.42 -8.77 3.38
CA ALA A 30 11.63 -10.18 3.04
C ALA A 30 12.63 -10.37 1.89
N ILE A 31 12.57 -9.52 0.86
CA ILE A 31 13.50 -9.55 -0.28
C ILE A 31 14.86 -9.00 0.13
N GLY A 32 14.89 -7.81 0.77
CA GLY A 32 16.12 -7.16 1.19
C GLY A 32 16.92 -7.98 2.22
N GLY A 33 16.22 -8.67 3.14
CA GLY A 33 16.86 -9.53 4.13
C GLY A 33 17.51 -10.78 3.54
N LYS A 34 16.97 -11.30 2.43
CA LYS A 34 17.57 -12.44 1.71
C LYS A 34 18.78 -12.03 0.86
N ALA A 35 18.77 -10.84 0.29
CA ALA A 35 19.78 -10.40 -0.67
C ALA A 35 20.93 -9.59 -0.04
N LEU A 36 20.65 -8.77 0.97
CA LEU A 36 21.51 -7.66 1.38
C LEU A 36 21.80 -7.61 2.89
N GLY A 37 21.20 -8.51 3.67
CA GLY A 37 21.35 -8.56 5.14
C GLY A 37 20.31 -7.76 5.91
N LYS A 38 20.32 -7.89 7.25
CA LYS A 38 19.24 -7.40 8.13
C LYS A 38 19.07 -5.89 8.16
N GLU A 39 20.17 -5.12 8.13
CA GLU A 39 20.12 -3.66 8.19
C GLU A 39 19.60 -3.06 6.87
N LEU A 40 20.02 -3.62 5.73
CA LEU A 40 19.52 -3.17 4.43
C LEU A 40 18.08 -3.64 4.16
N ALA A 41 17.64 -4.74 4.80
CA ALA A 41 16.24 -5.18 4.75
C ALA A 41 15.29 -4.14 5.32
N ALA A 42 15.64 -3.53 6.45
CA ALA A 42 14.83 -2.48 7.06
C ALA A 42 14.74 -1.24 6.17
N PHE A 43 15.85 -0.87 5.52
CA PHE A 43 15.86 0.19 4.49
C PHE A 43 14.99 -0.17 3.28
N MET A 44 15.04 -1.41 2.80
CA MET A 44 14.15 -1.84 1.70
C MET A 44 12.68 -1.81 2.12
N GLY A 45 12.35 -2.23 3.34
CA GLY A 45 11.00 -2.10 3.87
C GLY A 45 10.48 -0.66 3.90
N SER A 46 11.28 0.27 4.42
CA SER A 46 10.88 1.67 4.53
C SER A 46 10.69 2.36 3.18
N PHE A 47 11.43 1.92 2.14
CA PHE A 47 11.23 2.41 0.77
C PHE A 47 10.05 1.74 0.08
N TYR A 48 9.93 0.42 0.13
CA TYR A 48 8.88 -0.32 -0.60
C TYR A 48 7.48 -0.11 -0.03
N GLY A 49 7.33 0.26 1.24
CA GLY A 49 6.02 0.56 1.81
C GLY A 49 5.32 1.73 1.13
N PRO A 50 5.85 2.96 1.22
CA PRO A 50 5.31 4.11 0.50
C PRO A 50 5.23 3.88 -1.02
N LEU A 51 6.21 3.16 -1.58
CA LEU A 51 6.25 2.84 -3.02
C LEU A 51 5.13 1.90 -3.45
N ALA A 52 4.63 1.02 -2.57
CA ALA A 52 3.44 0.20 -2.83
C ALA A 52 2.14 0.96 -2.58
N GLY A 53 2.14 1.89 -1.62
CA GLY A 53 0.98 2.72 -1.29
C GLY A 53 0.52 3.62 -2.44
N ALA A 54 1.45 4.37 -3.05
CA ALA A 54 1.13 5.29 -4.14
C ALA A 54 0.45 4.63 -5.37
N PRO A 55 1.02 3.58 -6.00
CA PRO A 55 0.37 2.89 -7.11
C PRO A 55 -0.87 2.13 -6.66
N GLY A 56 -0.92 1.63 -5.41
CA GLY A 56 -2.12 1.00 -4.85
C GLY A 56 -3.32 1.96 -4.81
N ILE A 57 -3.11 3.21 -4.43
CA ILE A 57 -4.14 4.26 -4.47
C ILE A 57 -4.56 4.55 -5.91
N VAL A 58 -3.60 4.73 -6.82
CA VAL A 58 -3.90 5.02 -8.25
C VAL A 58 -4.71 3.89 -8.88
N ILE A 59 -4.30 2.64 -8.69
CA ILE A 59 -5.01 1.46 -9.21
C ILE A 59 -6.38 1.32 -8.55
N GLY A 60 -6.49 1.56 -7.25
CA GLY A 60 -7.77 1.51 -6.53
C GLY A 60 -8.76 2.55 -7.04
N LEU A 61 -8.31 3.78 -7.29
CA LEU A 61 -9.13 4.84 -7.89
C LEU A 61 -9.51 4.53 -9.34
N ALA A 62 -8.57 4.01 -10.14
CA ALA A 62 -8.83 3.61 -11.52
C ALA A 62 -9.86 2.46 -11.59
N ALA A 63 -9.71 1.43 -10.74
CA ALA A 63 -10.68 0.35 -10.62
C ALA A 63 -12.06 0.91 -10.25
N LEU A 64 -12.13 1.78 -9.23
CA LEU A 64 -13.37 2.41 -8.81
C LEU A 64 -14.03 3.22 -9.94
N SER A 65 -13.26 3.88 -10.82
CA SER A 65 -13.82 4.58 -11.98
C SER A 65 -14.40 3.67 -13.06
N VAL A 66 -14.05 2.37 -13.07
CA VAL A 66 -14.56 1.38 -14.04
C VAL A 66 -15.76 0.62 -13.48
N ILE A 67 -15.77 0.34 -12.16
CA ILE A 67 -16.82 -0.47 -11.51
C ILE A 67 -17.85 0.34 -10.71
N GLY A 68 -17.57 1.62 -10.44
CA GLY A 68 -18.39 2.55 -9.63
C GLY A 68 -19.32 3.41 -10.47
#